data_AF-A0A2R4ZUR4-F1
#
_entry.id   AF-A0A2R4ZUR4-F1
#
_cell.length_a   1.000
_cell.length_b   1.000
_cell.length_c   1.000
_cell.angle_alpha   90.00
_cell.angle_beta   90.00
_cell.angle_gamma   90.00
#
_symmetry.space_group_name_H-M   'P 1'
#
loop_
_entity.id
_entity.type
_entity.pdbx_description
1 polymer ?
#
loop_
_entity_poly.entity_id
_entity_poly.type
_entity_poly.pdbx_seq_one_letter_code
_entity_poly.pdbx_strand_id
1 'polypeptide(L)'
;MGLGVVKGLSIYANVKTLILGLVGFAIFNIALYQALALAPSSIVGLAYGFTPISIIIVGVVMKVSKPDTLQILGSVLSSIGVTLLFTARGIDIEAYRDSIGILLGILTGFIWAIYTVMQKKLFPEGDQRLITYASLVLSTSLLGVVSSPFIYREVSAISRPEILLQLLWIAALPGAVAYYMWNKAVSIVGSGTAAPYSNLLPVFTALLGYVILGEKLGFGDIIGGLLIVGGSAISTIPRKPGNRISSNT
;
A
#
# COMPACT_ATOMS: atom_id res chain seq x y z
N MET A 1 10.62 12.74 -28.71
CA MET A 1 10.80 12.15 -27.36
C MET A 1 9.90 10.94 -27.07
N GLY A 2 8.71 10.78 -27.69
CA GLY A 2 7.77 9.68 -27.36
C GLY A 2 8.09 8.26 -27.89
N LEU A 3 8.82 8.11 -29.01
CA LEU A 3 9.03 6.78 -29.62
C LEU A 3 10.03 5.87 -28.88
N GLY A 4 11.00 6.45 -28.16
CA GLY A 4 11.94 5.69 -27.33
C GLY A 4 11.28 5.10 -26.07
N VAL A 5 10.33 5.85 -25.50
CA VAL A 5 9.54 5.41 -24.34
C VAL A 5 8.68 4.20 -24.73
N VAL A 6 8.01 4.24 -25.88
CA VAL A 6 7.16 3.13 -26.35
C VAL A 6 7.96 1.86 -26.65
N LYS A 7 9.15 1.97 -27.26
CA LYS A 7 10.04 0.80 -27.48
C LYS A 7 10.58 0.22 -26.17
N GLY A 8 10.93 1.06 -25.19
CA GLY A 8 11.32 0.62 -23.86
C GLY A 8 10.16 -0.09 -23.14
N LEU A 9 8.95 0.44 -23.26
CA LEU A 9 7.72 -0.13 -22.68
C LEU A 9 7.41 -1.53 -23.20
N SER A 10 7.60 -1.80 -24.50
CA SER A 10 7.36 -3.13 -25.07
C SER A 10 8.19 -4.23 -24.40
N ILE A 11 9.38 -3.91 -23.87
CA ILE A 11 10.25 -4.87 -23.18
C ILE A 11 9.69 -5.19 -21.79
N TYR A 12 9.05 -4.22 -21.14
CA TYR A 12 8.44 -4.37 -19.81
C TYR A 12 6.96 -4.73 -19.87
N ALA A 13 6.29 -4.61 -21.03
CA ALA A 13 4.90 -5.01 -21.26
C ALA A 13 4.78 -6.52 -21.47
N ASN A 14 5.12 -7.28 -20.42
CA ASN A 14 5.01 -8.73 -20.39
C ASN A 14 3.94 -9.18 -19.39
N VAL A 15 3.63 -10.48 -19.40
CA VAL A 15 2.61 -11.07 -18.53
C VAL A 15 2.87 -10.82 -17.04
N LYS A 16 4.13 -10.71 -16.61
CA LYS A 16 4.48 -10.46 -15.20
C LYS A 16 4.07 -9.05 -14.77
N THR A 17 4.31 -8.06 -15.62
CA THR A 17 3.91 -6.66 -15.37
C THR A 17 2.40 -6.48 -15.44
N LEU A 18 1.72 -7.23 -16.32
CA LEU A 18 0.26 -7.27 -16.39
C LEU A 18 -0.33 -7.85 -15.10
N ILE A 19 0.18 -8.99 -14.62
CA ILE A 19 -0.26 -9.59 -13.35
C ILE A 19 0.00 -8.61 -12.19
N LEU A 20 1.18 -7.99 -12.17
CA LEU A 20 1.53 -7.04 -11.10
C LEU A 20 0.60 -5.82 -11.10
N GLY A 21 0.27 -5.30 -12.29
CA GLY A 21 -0.72 -4.24 -12.46
C GLY A 21 -2.11 -4.67 -11.99
N LEU A 22 -2.57 -5.83 -12.47
CA LEU A 22 -3.89 -6.35 -12.13
C LEU A 22 -4.04 -6.52 -10.62
N VAL A 23 -3.06 -7.10 -9.93
CA VAL A 23 -3.11 -7.32 -8.48
C VAL A 23 -2.98 -5.99 -7.71
N GLY A 24 -1.92 -5.23 -7.99
CA GLY A 24 -1.53 -4.07 -7.17
C GLY A 24 -2.25 -2.77 -7.46
N PHE A 25 -2.77 -2.61 -8.68
CA PHE A 25 -3.51 -1.42 -9.08
C PHE A 25 -4.99 -1.71 -9.25
N ALA A 26 -5.39 -2.72 -10.03
CA ALA A 26 -6.82 -2.94 -10.28
C ALA A 26 -7.54 -3.58 -9.09
N ILE A 27 -7.16 -4.80 -8.71
CA ILE A 27 -7.82 -5.57 -7.65
C ILE A 27 -7.67 -4.87 -6.31
N PHE A 28 -6.47 -4.35 -5.99
CA PHE A 28 -6.23 -3.57 -4.78
C PHE A 28 -7.17 -2.36 -4.66
N ASN A 29 -7.23 -1.48 -5.68
CA ASN A 29 -8.07 -0.28 -5.59
C ASN A 29 -9.56 -0.65 -5.59
N ILE A 30 -9.99 -1.64 -6.36
CA ILE A 30 -11.38 -2.13 -6.29
C ILE A 30 -11.71 -2.58 -4.87
N ALA A 31 -10.88 -3.43 -4.27
CA ALA A 31 -11.12 -3.94 -2.91
C ALA A 31 -11.12 -2.79 -1.88
N LEU A 32 -10.17 -1.84 -2.00
CA LEU A 32 -10.07 -0.68 -1.11
C LEU A 32 -11.33 0.19 -1.20
N TYR A 33 -11.76 0.56 -2.40
CA TYR A 33 -12.93 1.44 -2.57
C TYR A 33 -14.24 0.72 -2.21
N GLN A 34 -14.35 -0.59 -2.43
CA GLN A 34 -15.49 -1.37 -1.94
C GLN A 34 -15.50 -1.45 -0.40
N ALA A 35 -14.35 -1.62 0.25
CA ALA A 35 -14.25 -1.56 1.70
C ALA A 35 -14.69 -0.18 2.23
N LEU A 36 -14.25 0.90 1.58
CA LEU A 36 -14.62 2.27 1.96
C LEU A 36 -16.10 2.61 1.67
N ALA A 37 -16.74 1.92 0.72
CA ALA A 37 -18.18 2.05 0.48
C ALA A 37 -19.02 1.32 1.56
N LEU A 38 -18.46 0.27 2.16
CA LEU A 38 -19.14 -0.60 3.13
C LEU A 38 -18.74 -0.34 4.57
N ALA A 39 -17.68 0.43 4.85
CA ALA A 39 -17.23 0.76 6.19
C ALA A 39 -16.56 2.14 6.27
N PRO A 40 -16.63 2.80 7.44
CA PRO A 40 -15.92 4.05 7.67
C PRO A 40 -14.42 3.90 7.39
N SER A 41 -13.80 4.96 6.87
CA SER A 41 -12.35 5.00 6.58
C SER A 41 -11.48 4.67 7.79
N SER A 42 -11.97 4.94 9.01
CA SER A 42 -11.30 4.60 10.26
C SER A 42 -11.27 3.09 10.53
N ILE A 43 -12.37 2.38 10.29
CA ILE A 43 -12.47 0.91 10.39
C ILE A 43 -11.62 0.24 9.31
N VAL A 44 -11.73 0.71 8.06
CA VAL A 44 -10.93 0.19 6.94
C VAL A 44 -9.44 0.45 7.19
N GLY A 45 -9.07 1.63 7.69
CA GLY A 45 -7.69 1.98 8.05
C GLY A 45 -7.13 1.12 9.18
N LEU A 46 -7.93 0.83 10.20
CA LEU A 46 -7.56 -0.10 11.28
C LEU A 46 -7.31 -1.51 10.74
N ALA A 47 -8.24 -2.02 9.92
CA ALA A 47 -8.10 -3.32 9.26
C ALA A 47 -6.85 -3.37 8.35
N TYR A 48 -6.56 -2.26 7.66
CA TYR A 48 -5.36 -2.11 6.85
C TYR A 48 -4.07 -2.03 7.68
N GLY A 49 -4.14 -1.67 8.96
CA GLY A 49 -2.99 -1.63 9.88
C GLY A 49 -2.27 -2.96 10.09
N PHE A 50 -2.88 -4.08 9.69
CA PHE A 50 -2.28 -5.41 9.71
C PHE A 50 -1.46 -5.74 8.45
N THR A 51 -1.42 -4.82 7.47
CA THR A 51 -0.66 -4.97 6.21
C THR A 51 0.82 -5.32 6.42
N PRO A 52 1.57 -4.73 7.37
CA PRO A 52 2.97 -5.12 7.61
C PRO A 52 3.12 -6.61 7.92
N ILE A 53 2.25 -7.14 8.78
CA ILE A 53 2.24 -8.57 9.16
C ILE A 53 1.92 -9.42 7.93
N SER A 54 0.95 -9.00 7.11
CA SER A 54 0.65 -9.68 5.84
C SER A 54 1.84 -9.69 4.89
N ILE A 55 2.58 -8.59 4.74
CA ILE A 55 3.78 -8.51 3.88
C ILE A 55 4.83 -9.53 4.33
N ILE A 56 5.06 -9.63 5.65
CA ILE A 56 6.00 -10.60 6.23
C ILE A 56 5.57 -12.04 5.92
N ILE A 57 4.30 -12.38 6.20
CA ILE A 57 3.76 -13.74 5.96
C ILE A 57 3.86 -14.11 4.48
N VAL A 58 3.38 -13.24 3.59
CA VAL A 58 3.41 -13.48 2.14
C VAL A 58 4.86 -13.59 1.65
N GLY A 59 5.77 -12.77 2.18
CA GLY A 59 7.20 -12.82 1.86
C GLY A 59 7.85 -14.16 2.15
N VAL A 60 7.49 -14.77 3.30
CA VAL A 60 7.92 -16.12 3.69
C VAL A 60 7.30 -17.19 2.80
N VAL A 61 5.98 -17.17 2.63
CA VAL A 61 5.22 -18.16 1.84
C VAL A 61 5.71 -18.18 0.38
N MET A 62 5.95 -17.01 -0.22
CA MET A 62 6.43 -16.89 -1.59
C MET A 62 7.94 -17.12 -1.76
N LYS A 63 8.66 -17.41 -0.65
CA LYS A 63 10.11 -17.62 -0.57
C LYS A 63 10.93 -16.44 -1.11
N VAL A 64 10.46 -15.21 -0.87
CA VAL A 64 11.10 -13.96 -1.35
C VAL A 64 11.98 -13.35 -0.26
N SER A 65 11.54 -13.45 0.99
CA SER A 65 12.26 -12.88 2.13
C SER A 65 12.25 -13.84 3.32
N LYS A 66 13.35 -13.87 4.06
CA LYS A 66 13.43 -14.49 5.39
C LYS A 66 13.44 -13.33 6.40
N PRO A 67 12.28 -12.98 6.97
CA PRO A 67 12.15 -11.81 7.82
C PRO A 67 12.95 -12.03 9.09
N ASP A 68 13.72 -11.02 9.47
CA ASP A 68 14.48 -11.07 10.70
C ASP A 68 13.65 -10.62 11.91
N THR A 69 14.16 -10.84 13.12
CA THR A 69 13.46 -10.49 14.36
C THR A 69 13.12 -9.01 14.47
N LEU A 70 13.97 -8.09 14.00
CA LEU A 70 13.67 -6.65 14.03
C LEU A 70 12.60 -6.27 13.02
N GLN A 71 12.57 -6.91 11.85
CA GLN A 71 11.50 -6.69 10.87
C GLN A 71 10.15 -7.19 11.39
N ILE A 72 10.13 -8.34 12.07
CA ILE A 72 8.93 -8.88 12.72
C ILE A 72 8.49 -7.95 13.87
N LEU A 73 9.40 -7.61 14.78
CA LEU A 73 9.10 -6.71 15.90
C LEU A 73 8.63 -5.34 15.42
N GLY A 74 9.30 -4.76 14.43
CA GLY A 74 8.92 -3.49 13.83
C GLY A 74 7.53 -3.53 13.21
N SER A 75 7.20 -4.61 12.49
CA SER A 75 5.87 -4.83 11.93
C SER A 75 4.80 -4.95 13.02
N VAL A 76 5.05 -5.77 14.05
CA VAL A 76 4.12 -5.94 15.19
C VAL A 76 3.91 -4.63 15.95
N LEU A 77 4.99 -3.93 16.30
CA LEU A 77 4.92 -2.62 16.98
C LEU A 77 4.15 -1.61 16.15
N SER A 78 4.40 -1.56 14.83
CA SER A 78 3.67 -0.66 13.95
C SER A 78 2.19 -0.99 13.84
N SER A 79 1.81 -2.27 13.83
CA SER A 79 0.39 -2.68 13.82
C SER A 79 -0.30 -2.35 15.14
N ILE A 80 0.36 -2.57 16.29
CA ILE A 80 -0.14 -2.14 17.60
C ILE A 80 -0.34 -0.63 17.64
N GLY A 81 0.61 0.13 17.10
CA GLY A 81 0.52 1.59 17.02
C GLY A 81 -0.66 2.06 16.17
N VAL A 82 -0.96 1.39 15.04
CA VAL A 82 -2.17 1.66 14.26
C VAL A 82 -3.43 1.36 15.04
N THR A 83 -3.49 0.22 15.75
CA THR A 83 -4.62 -0.10 16.62
C THR A 83 -4.86 0.98 17.65
N LEU A 84 -3.82 1.42 18.35
CA LEU A 84 -3.92 2.46 19.37
C LEU A 84 -4.34 3.82 18.80
N LEU A 85 -3.77 4.22 17.65
CA LEU A 85 -4.10 5.48 16.98
C LEU A 85 -5.60 5.53 16.64
N PHE A 86 -6.15 4.45 16.11
CA PHE A 86 -7.55 4.38 15.70
C PHE A 86 -8.51 4.19 16.89
N THR A 87 -8.19 3.38 17.89
CA THR A 87 -9.05 3.22 19.08
C THR A 87 -9.09 4.49 19.94
N ALA A 88 -7.98 5.25 20.01
CA ALA A 88 -7.93 6.52 20.72
C ALA A 88 -8.87 7.59 20.12
N ARG A 89 -9.25 7.45 18.85
CA ARG A 89 -10.23 8.31 18.18
C ARG A 89 -11.68 7.90 18.44
N GLY A 90 -11.92 6.99 19.41
CA GLY A 90 -13.26 6.59 19.83
C GLY A 90 -13.93 5.61 18.87
N ILE A 91 -13.16 4.84 18.10
CA ILE A 91 -13.73 3.76 17.30
C ILE A 91 -14.25 2.67 18.24
N ASP A 92 -15.57 2.48 18.22
CA ASP A 92 -16.22 1.34 18.82
C ASP A 92 -16.32 0.21 17.79
N ILE A 93 -15.41 -0.75 17.90
CA ILE A 93 -15.36 -1.93 17.03
C ILE A 93 -16.58 -2.83 17.30
N GLU A 94 -17.10 -2.84 18.53
CA GLU A 94 -18.23 -3.69 18.93
C GLU A 94 -19.56 -3.14 18.41
N ALA A 95 -19.66 -1.82 18.26
CA ALA A 95 -20.81 -1.17 17.63
C ALA A 95 -20.92 -1.45 16.12
N TYR A 96 -19.80 -1.76 15.45
CA TYR A 96 -19.78 -2.00 14.01
C TYR A 96 -20.10 -3.46 13.66
N ARG A 97 -21.37 -3.72 13.35
CA ARG A 97 -21.87 -5.07 13.04
C ARG A 97 -21.60 -5.56 11.61
N ASP A 98 -21.20 -4.67 10.69
CA ASP A 98 -20.96 -5.06 9.29
C ASP A 98 -19.55 -5.63 9.12
N SER A 99 -19.44 -6.94 9.30
CA SER A 99 -18.20 -7.69 9.15
C SER A 99 -17.64 -7.66 7.73
N ILE A 100 -18.45 -7.36 6.70
CA ILE A 100 -18.02 -7.44 5.30
C ILE A 100 -17.01 -6.34 4.99
N GLY A 101 -17.28 -5.10 5.42
CA GLY A 101 -16.35 -3.98 5.24
C GLY A 101 -15.01 -4.21 5.94
N ILE A 102 -15.04 -4.79 7.14
CA ILE A 102 -13.82 -5.17 7.89
C ILE A 102 -13.02 -6.23 7.13
N LEU A 103 -13.70 -7.30 6.67
CA LEU A 103 -13.06 -8.38 5.91
C LEU A 103 -12.45 -7.87 4.61
N LEU A 104 -13.13 -6.96 3.89
CA LEU A 104 -12.58 -6.33 2.70
C LEU A 104 -11.39 -5.42 3.01
N GLY A 105 -11.39 -4.71 4.15
CA GLY A 105 -10.24 -3.94 4.60
C GLY A 105 -9.00 -4.81 4.87
N ILE A 106 -9.18 -5.94 5.55
CA ILE A 106 -8.11 -6.93 5.77
C ILE A 106 -7.64 -7.52 4.44
N LEU A 107 -8.58 -7.90 3.57
CA LEU A 107 -8.28 -8.43 2.24
C LEU A 107 -7.48 -7.43 1.41
N THR A 108 -7.80 -6.14 1.50
CA THR A 108 -7.07 -5.07 0.82
C THR A 108 -5.61 -5.02 1.27
N GLY A 109 -5.36 -5.11 2.58
CA GLY A 109 -3.99 -5.24 3.13
C GLY A 109 -3.26 -6.49 2.65
N PHE A 110 -3.97 -7.61 2.52
CA PHE A 110 -3.41 -8.86 2.01
C PHE A 110 -3.08 -8.79 0.51
N ILE A 111 -3.93 -8.17 -0.31
CA ILE A 111 -3.67 -7.91 -1.73
C ILE A 111 -2.45 -7.01 -1.88
N TRP A 112 -2.34 -5.96 -1.06
CA TRP A 112 -1.16 -5.10 -1.03
C TRP A 112 0.12 -5.85 -0.66
N ALA A 113 0.03 -6.80 0.28
CA ALA A 113 1.13 -7.66 0.63
C ALA A 113 1.59 -8.56 -0.52
N ILE A 114 0.65 -9.19 -1.22
CA ILE A 114 0.91 -9.97 -2.44
C ILE A 114 1.60 -9.08 -3.48
N TYR A 115 1.05 -7.91 -3.76
CA TYR A 115 1.65 -6.96 -4.70
C TYR A 115 3.09 -6.61 -4.32
N THR A 116 3.32 -6.18 -3.08
CA THR A 116 4.63 -5.74 -2.59
C THR A 116 5.68 -6.85 -2.71
N VAL A 117 5.32 -8.08 -2.33
CA VAL A 117 6.22 -9.25 -2.39
C VAL A 117 6.44 -9.70 -3.84
N MET A 118 5.39 -9.72 -4.67
CA MET A 118 5.49 -10.05 -6.09
C MET A 118 6.34 -9.03 -6.85
N GLN A 119 6.21 -7.74 -6.53
CA GLN A 119 7.03 -6.69 -7.12
C GLN A 119 8.51 -6.97 -6.86
N LYS A 120 8.88 -7.27 -5.61
CA LYS A 120 10.27 -7.59 -5.27
C LYS A 120 10.76 -8.88 -5.95
N LYS A 121 9.90 -9.90 -6.04
CA LYS A 121 10.24 -11.21 -6.63
C LYS A 121 10.45 -11.14 -8.13
N LEU A 122 9.53 -10.46 -8.84
CA LEU A 122 9.50 -10.42 -10.29
C LEU A 122 10.46 -9.37 -10.85
N PHE A 123 10.71 -8.30 -10.08
CA PHE A 123 11.53 -7.18 -10.48
C PHE A 123 12.52 -6.77 -9.37
N PRO A 124 13.45 -7.68 -8.98
CA PRO A 124 14.43 -7.38 -7.94
C PRO A 124 15.42 -6.28 -8.37
N GLU A 125 15.75 -6.23 -9.66
CA GLU A 125 16.64 -5.28 -10.32
C GLU A 125 15.99 -4.87 -11.66
N GLY A 126 15.76 -3.57 -11.87
CA GLY A 126 15.07 -3.07 -13.06
C GLY A 126 14.63 -1.61 -12.90
N ASP A 127 14.27 -0.96 -14.02
CA ASP A 127 13.74 0.39 -13.97
C ASP A 127 12.31 0.41 -13.40
N GLN A 128 12.23 0.63 -12.09
CA GLN A 128 10.97 0.71 -11.35
C GLN A 128 10.03 1.79 -11.90
N ARG A 129 10.54 2.79 -12.62
CA ARG A 129 9.70 3.78 -13.32
C ARG A 129 8.90 3.11 -14.43
N LEU A 130 9.57 2.33 -15.27
CA LEU A 130 8.94 1.65 -16.41
C LEU A 130 7.97 0.55 -15.95
N ILE A 131 8.30 -0.18 -14.89
CA ILE A 131 7.41 -1.19 -14.31
C ILE A 131 6.15 -0.54 -13.73
N THR A 132 6.31 0.51 -12.93
CA THR A 132 5.17 1.23 -12.34
C THR A 132 4.30 1.84 -13.43
N TYR A 133 4.91 2.48 -14.44
CA TYR A 133 4.19 3.07 -15.55
C TYR A 133 3.44 2.02 -16.39
N ALA A 134 4.09 0.90 -16.74
CA ALA A 134 3.46 -0.17 -17.49
C ALA A 134 2.31 -0.83 -16.71
N SER A 135 2.49 -1.07 -15.40
CA SER A 135 1.43 -1.58 -14.53
C SER A 135 0.26 -0.61 -14.43
N LEU A 136 0.51 0.70 -14.31
CA LEU A 136 -0.53 1.73 -14.31
C LEU A 136 -1.31 1.74 -15.62
N VAL A 137 -0.62 1.88 -16.76
CA VAL A 137 -1.27 1.97 -18.07
C VAL A 137 -2.12 0.74 -18.36
N LEU A 138 -1.58 -0.47 -18.13
CA LEU A 138 -2.32 -1.71 -18.37
C LEU A 138 -3.54 -1.82 -17.46
N SER A 139 -3.39 -1.50 -16.18
CA SER A 139 -4.47 -1.61 -15.19
C SER A 139 -5.57 -0.58 -15.43
N THR A 140 -5.20 0.68 -15.68
CA THR A 140 -6.15 1.75 -16.03
C THR A 140 -6.89 1.43 -17.32
N SER A 141 -6.22 0.84 -18.32
CA SER A 141 -6.88 0.44 -19.57
C SER A 141 -7.90 -0.68 -19.31
N LEU A 142 -7.53 -1.70 -18.53
CA LEU A 142 -8.43 -2.78 -18.13
C LEU A 142 -9.63 -2.27 -17.32
N LEU A 143 -9.38 -1.44 -16.30
CA LEU A 143 -10.43 -0.82 -15.50
C LEU A 143 -11.32 0.08 -16.36
N GLY A 144 -10.75 0.84 -17.29
CA GLY A 144 -11.48 1.68 -18.23
C GLY A 144 -12.43 0.86 -19.12
N VAL A 145 -12.00 -0.29 -19.61
CA VAL A 145 -12.86 -1.21 -20.39
C VAL A 145 -14.00 -1.77 -19.53
N VAL A 146 -13.69 -2.22 -18.31
CA VAL A 146 -14.68 -2.80 -17.38
C VAL A 146 -15.68 -1.75 -16.89
N SER A 147 -15.23 -0.51 -16.65
CA SER A 147 -16.06 0.60 -16.17
C SER A 147 -16.74 1.40 -17.29
N SER A 148 -16.34 1.23 -18.54
CA SER A 148 -16.90 1.91 -19.72
C SER A 148 -18.44 1.97 -19.76
N PRO A 149 -19.19 0.88 -19.46
CA PRO A 149 -20.66 0.93 -19.45
C PRO A 149 -21.25 1.87 -18.39
N PHE A 150 -20.50 2.16 -17.33
CA PHE A 150 -20.93 2.97 -16.20
C PHE A 150 -20.42 4.42 -16.30
N ILE A 151 -19.29 4.64 -16.98
CA ILE A 151 -18.66 5.96 -17.13
C ILE A 151 -19.65 6.99 -17.72
N TYR A 152 -20.47 6.60 -18.70
CA TYR A 152 -21.42 7.50 -19.35
C TYR A 152 -22.44 8.13 -18.39
N ARG A 153 -22.73 7.49 -17.25
CA ARG A 153 -23.65 8.02 -16.23
C ARG A 153 -23.02 9.14 -15.39
N GLU A 154 -21.68 9.17 -15.32
CA GLU A 154 -20.90 10.06 -14.46
C GLU A 154 -20.18 11.18 -15.23
N VAL A 155 -20.30 11.22 -16.57
CA VAL A 155 -19.62 12.23 -17.43
C VAL A 155 -19.98 13.67 -17.04
N SER A 156 -21.22 13.91 -16.60
CA SER A 156 -21.67 15.21 -16.12
C SER A 156 -20.97 15.65 -14.82
N ALA A 157 -20.59 14.70 -13.97
CA ALA A 157 -19.81 14.96 -12.76
C ALA A 157 -18.34 15.28 -13.10
N ILE A 158 -17.73 14.55 -14.03
CA ILE A 158 -16.33 14.77 -14.46
C ILE A 158 -16.14 16.15 -15.10
N SER A 159 -17.20 16.71 -15.69
CA SER A 159 -17.17 18.05 -16.31
C SER A 159 -17.03 19.20 -15.29
N ARG A 160 -17.16 18.91 -13.98
CA ARG A 160 -16.96 19.90 -12.91
C ARG A 160 -15.45 20.08 -12.65
N PRO A 161 -14.92 21.32 -12.71
CA PRO A 161 -13.49 21.58 -12.51
C PRO A 161 -12.96 21.05 -11.18
N GLU A 162 -13.77 21.09 -10.11
CA GLU A 162 -13.37 20.63 -8.77
C GLU A 162 -13.13 19.12 -8.74
N ILE A 163 -14.03 18.36 -9.37
CA ILE A 163 -13.91 16.90 -9.46
C ILE A 163 -12.73 16.53 -10.34
N LEU A 164 -12.53 17.25 -11.46
CA LEU A 164 -11.37 17.03 -12.32
C LEU A 164 -10.06 17.26 -11.58
N LEU A 165 -9.96 18.33 -10.77
CA LEU A 165 -8.77 18.60 -9.95
C LEU A 165 -8.53 17.51 -8.91
N GLN A 166 -9.57 17.00 -8.26
CA GLN A 166 -9.47 15.88 -7.31
C GLN A 166 -9.00 14.60 -8.00
N LEU A 167 -9.53 14.28 -9.19
CA LEU A 167 -9.11 13.13 -9.98
C LEU A 167 -7.66 13.26 -10.43
N LEU A 168 -7.24 14.43 -10.90
CA LEU A 168 -5.84 14.70 -11.28
C LEU A 168 -4.92 14.57 -10.08
N TRP A 169 -5.33 15.08 -8.92
CA TRP A 169 -4.58 14.93 -7.66
C TRP A 169 -4.37 13.45 -7.33
N ILE A 170 -5.44 12.65 -7.30
CA ILE A 170 -5.38 11.21 -6.95
C ILE A 170 -4.58 10.42 -7.99
N ALA A 171 -4.77 10.70 -9.28
CA ALA A 171 -4.07 9.98 -10.35
C ALA A 171 -2.56 10.28 -10.36
N ALA A 172 -2.18 11.55 -10.17
CA ALA A 172 -0.79 11.96 -10.26
C ALA A 172 0.00 11.60 -8.99
N LEU A 173 -0.43 12.05 -7.81
CA LEU A 173 0.37 11.94 -6.61
C LEU A 173 0.30 10.56 -5.95
N PRO A 174 -0.82 10.11 -5.36
CA PRO A 174 -0.88 8.78 -4.79
C PRO A 174 -0.83 7.72 -5.89
N GLY A 175 -1.47 7.93 -7.05
CA GLY A 175 -1.53 6.95 -8.14
C GLY A 175 -0.21 6.69 -8.86
N ALA A 176 0.57 7.72 -9.21
CA ALA A 176 1.82 7.53 -9.95
C ALA A 176 3.06 7.72 -9.07
N VAL A 177 3.18 8.87 -8.40
CA VAL A 177 4.39 9.23 -7.65
C VAL A 177 4.60 8.32 -6.43
N ALA A 178 3.57 8.13 -5.61
CA ALA A 178 3.69 7.34 -4.38
C ALA A 178 3.95 5.85 -4.68
N TYR A 179 3.22 5.26 -5.64
CA TYR A 179 3.49 3.89 -6.09
C TYR A 179 4.91 3.72 -6.64
N TYR A 180 5.41 4.68 -7.42
CA TYR A 180 6.79 4.64 -7.91
C TYR A 180 7.79 4.66 -6.75
N MET A 181 7.60 5.58 -5.79
CA MET A 181 8.46 5.69 -4.62
C MET A 181 8.42 4.41 -3.77
N TRP A 182 7.24 3.82 -3.58
CA TRP A 182 7.06 2.55 -2.88
C TRP A 182 7.82 1.42 -3.57
N ASN A 183 7.61 1.23 -4.87
CA ASN A 183 8.27 0.17 -5.64
C ASN A 183 9.79 0.33 -5.66
N LYS A 184 10.27 1.57 -5.78
CA LYS A 184 11.69 1.87 -5.70
C LYS A 184 12.25 1.55 -4.31
N ALA A 185 11.57 1.98 -3.24
CA ALA A 185 11.99 1.68 -1.88
C ALA A 185 12.06 0.16 -1.65
N VAL A 186 11.00 -0.58 -2.00
CA VAL A 186 10.93 -2.04 -1.87
C VAL A 186 12.02 -2.73 -2.68
N SER A 187 12.35 -2.24 -3.89
CA SER A 187 13.47 -2.80 -4.67
C SER A 187 14.83 -2.62 -3.97
N ILE A 188 15.03 -1.52 -3.24
CA ILE A 188 16.28 -1.20 -2.55
C ILE A 188 16.39 -1.96 -1.22
N VAL A 189 15.37 -1.84 -0.35
CA VAL A 189 15.44 -2.35 1.03
C VAL A 189 14.80 -3.73 1.23
N GLY A 190 14.05 -4.22 0.24
CA GLY A 190 13.28 -5.46 0.31
C GLY A 190 11.92 -5.31 0.99
N SER A 191 11.03 -6.28 0.76
CA SER A 191 9.66 -6.27 1.27
C SER A 191 9.59 -6.32 2.80
N GLY A 192 10.47 -7.08 3.46
CA GLY A 192 10.48 -7.21 4.92
C GLY A 192 10.83 -5.90 5.65
N THR A 193 11.86 -5.20 5.17
CA THR A 193 12.27 -3.90 5.72
C THR A 193 11.21 -2.82 5.46
N ALA A 194 10.59 -2.82 4.28
CA ALA A 194 9.56 -1.86 3.89
C ALA A 194 8.20 -2.09 4.59
N ALA A 195 7.91 -3.31 5.06
CA ALA A 195 6.62 -3.69 5.63
C ALA A 195 6.06 -2.68 6.67
N PRO A 196 6.76 -2.35 7.77
CA PRO A 196 6.24 -1.43 8.79
C PRO A 196 6.12 0.02 8.31
N TYR A 197 6.74 0.40 7.19
CA TYR A 197 6.58 1.74 6.63
C TYR A 197 5.19 1.96 6.02
N SER A 198 4.47 0.90 5.66
CA SER A 198 3.07 1.01 5.18
C SER A 198 2.15 1.63 6.25
N ASN A 199 2.46 1.42 7.52
CA ASN A 199 1.71 1.98 8.64
C ASN A 199 2.04 3.44 8.95
N LEU A 200 3.02 4.06 8.28
CA LEU A 200 3.23 5.51 8.41
C LEU A 200 2.11 6.33 7.76
N LEU A 201 1.33 5.74 6.85
CA LEU A 201 0.21 6.40 6.20
C LEU A 201 -0.76 7.04 7.21
N PRO A 202 -1.34 6.31 8.20
CA PRO A 202 -2.21 6.92 9.20
C PRO A 202 -1.53 7.98 10.07
N VAL A 203 -0.21 7.91 10.29
CA VAL A 203 0.53 8.95 11.02
C VAL A 203 0.55 10.25 10.21
N PHE A 204 0.89 10.18 8.92
CA PHE A 204 0.86 11.35 8.05
C PHE A 204 -0.56 11.87 7.86
N THR A 205 -1.56 11.00 7.76
CA THR A 205 -2.97 11.41 7.70
C THR A 205 -3.38 12.17 8.96
N ALA A 206 -3.04 11.69 10.16
CA ALA A 206 -3.33 12.36 11.41
C ALA A 206 -2.61 13.72 11.51
N LEU A 207 -1.34 13.77 11.11
CA LEU A 207 -0.55 15.02 11.09
C LEU A 207 -1.12 16.05 10.12
N LEU A 208 -1.50 15.64 8.92
CA LEU A 208 -2.11 16.53 7.94
C LEU A 208 -3.51 16.97 8.37
N GLY A 209 -4.30 16.09 9.02
CA GLY A 209 -5.57 16.47 9.64
C GLY A 209 -5.40 17.54 10.72
N TYR A 210 -4.37 17.42 11.56
CA TYR A 210 -4.03 18.43 12.55
C TYR A 210 -3.63 19.77 11.90
N VAL A 211 -2.70 19.75 10.94
CA VAL A 211 -2.12 20.97 10.35
C VAL A 211 -3.08 21.68 9.41
N ILE A 212 -3.79 20.93 8.55
CA ILE A 212 -4.60 21.48 7.46
C ILE A 212 -6.06 21.64 7.89
N LEU A 213 -6.61 20.65 8.62
CA LEU A 213 -8.03 20.62 8.99
C LEU A 213 -8.28 21.14 10.41
N GLY A 214 -7.23 21.40 11.19
CA GLY A 214 -7.35 21.85 12.58
C GLY A 214 -7.89 20.77 13.53
N GLU A 215 -7.77 19.49 13.16
CA GLU A 215 -8.12 18.38 14.05
C GLU A 215 -7.27 18.42 15.32
N LYS A 216 -7.80 17.93 16.44
CA LYS A 216 -7.02 17.81 17.68
C LYS A 216 -6.39 16.42 17.77
N LEU A 217 -5.09 16.37 18.05
CA LEU A 217 -4.40 15.11 18.36
C LEU A 217 -4.54 14.80 19.84
N GLY A 218 -5.11 13.64 20.14
CA GLY A 218 -5.17 13.09 21.49
C GLY A 218 -3.87 12.41 21.90
N PHE A 219 -3.78 12.06 23.18
CA PHE A 219 -2.62 11.36 23.73
C PHE A 219 -2.39 10.00 23.05
N GLY A 220 -3.46 9.30 22.68
CA GLY A 220 -3.38 8.03 21.95
C GLY A 220 -2.91 8.18 20.50
N ASP A 221 -3.20 9.29 19.82
CA ASP A 221 -2.62 9.58 18.49
C ASP A 221 -1.10 9.71 18.59
N ILE A 222 -0.61 10.37 19.64
CA ILE A 222 0.82 10.57 19.87
C ILE A 222 1.52 9.24 20.16
N ILE A 223 1.01 8.44 21.12
CA ILE A 223 1.62 7.15 21.44
C ILE A 223 1.54 6.19 20.25
N GLY A 224 0.37 6.11 19.59
CA GLY A 224 0.18 5.28 18.40
C GLY A 224 1.15 5.66 17.29
N GLY A 225 1.29 6.97 17.03
CA GLY A 225 2.25 7.50 16.06
C GLY A 225 3.70 7.16 16.41
N LEU A 226 4.11 7.29 17.69
CA LEU A 226 5.45 6.93 18.15
C LEU A 226 5.73 5.43 18.00
N LEU A 227 4.76 4.56 18.29
CA LEU A 227 4.89 3.12 18.10
C LEU A 227 5.06 2.76 16.62
N ILE A 228 4.31 3.42 15.73
CA ILE A 228 4.46 3.23 14.28
C ILE A 228 5.85 3.65 13.84
N VAL A 229 6.26 4.90 14.12
CA VAL A 229 7.55 5.44 13.69
C VAL A 229 8.71 4.64 14.28
N GLY A 230 8.65 4.32 15.57
CA GLY A 230 9.65 3.51 16.25
C GLY A 230 9.73 2.09 15.67
N GLY A 231 8.59 1.45 15.42
CA GLY A 231 8.53 0.15 14.77
C GLY A 231 9.14 0.15 13.37
N SER A 232 8.81 1.16 12.55
CA SER A 232 9.42 1.34 11.22
C SER A 232 10.92 1.60 11.29
N ALA A 233 11.39 2.40 12.25
CA ALA A 233 12.82 2.69 12.40
C ALA A 233 13.63 1.44 12.79
N ILE A 234 13.12 0.64 13.74
CA ILE A 234 13.77 -0.58 14.23
C ILE A 234 13.99 -1.58 13.08
N SER A 235 13.07 -1.69 12.12
CA SER A 235 13.20 -2.63 11.01
C SER A 235 14.34 -2.29 10.04
N THR A 236 14.88 -1.07 10.08
CA THR A 236 15.97 -0.60 9.19
C THR A 236 17.36 -0.67 9.78
N ILE A 237 17.49 -1.03 11.07
CA ILE A 237 18.79 -1.07 11.74
C ILE A 237 19.70 -2.07 11.02
N PRO A 238 20.85 -1.62 10.43
CA PRO A 238 21.76 -2.49 9.70
C PRO A 238 22.28 -3.58 10.62
N ARG A 239 22.16 -4.84 10.20
CA ARG A 239 22.73 -5.97 10.95
C ARG A 239 24.11 -6.33 10.42
N LYS A 240 25.03 -6.62 11.35
CA LYS A 240 26.28 -7.33 11.03
C LYS A 240 25.91 -8.66 10.35
N PRO A 241 26.64 -9.09 9.30
CA PRO A 241 26.39 -10.36 8.65
C PRO A 241 26.71 -11.52 9.61
N GLY A 242 25.72 -11.95 10.39
CA GLY A 242 25.81 -13.09 11.29
C GLY A 242 25.35 -14.36 10.57
N ASN A 243 26.31 -15.26 10.32
CA ASN A 243 26.15 -16.63 9.85
C ASN A 243 25.09 -16.84 8.75
N ARG A 244 25.48 -16.53 7.50
CA ARG A 244 25.02 -17.35 6.37
C ARG A 244 25.44 -18.78 6.68
N ILE A 245 24.53 -19.58 7.22
CA ILE A 245 24.69 -21.03 7.25
C ILE A 245 24.92 -21.43 5.80
N SER A 246 26.13 -21.85 5.50
CA SER A 246 26.53 -22.48 4.26
C SER A 246 25.65 -23.70 4.06
N SER A 247 24.58 -23.59 3.28
CA SER A 247 23.95 -24.77 2.70
C SER A 247 24.78 -25.19 1.48
N ASN A 248 25.97 -25.73 1.74
CA ASN A 248 26.61 -26.68 0.85
C ASN A 248 26.15 -28.06 1.32
N THR A 249 25.27 -28.68 0.53
CA THR A 249 25.21 -30.11 0.16
C THR A 249 23.93 -30.31 -0.64
#